data_AF-A0A0G4MNA2-F1
#
_entry.id   AF-A0A0G4MNA2-F1
#
_cell.length_a   1.000
_cell.length_b   1.000
_cell.length_c   1.000
_cell.angle_alpha   90.00
_cell.angle_beta   90.00
_cell.angle_gamma   90.00
#
_symmetry.space_group_name_H-M   'P 1'
#
loop_
_entity.id
_entity.type
_entity.pdbx_description
1 polymer ?
#
loop_
_entity_poly.entity_id
_entity_poly.type
_entity_poly.pdbx_seq_one_letter_code
_entity_poly.pdbx_strand_id
1 'polypeptide(L)'
;MSEVLIKHREQERAALVEKQGAKVPLPPLTVWTSTRLRTVQTSDYLRDKGYKVRQRSQMSQINPGVCEKMAERAIRTIYPEEVEKHELDPYHHRYPRAE
;
A
#
# COMPACT_ATOMS: atom_id res chain seq x y z
N MET A 1 -6.71 11.08 -7.59
CA MET A 1 -6.90 10.49 -6.25
C MET A 1 -6.29 11.38 -5.16
N SER A 2 -5.00 11.73 -5.25
CA SER A 2 -4.30 12.54 -4.24
C SER A 2 -4.88 13.95 -4.00
N GLU A 3 -5.52 14.54 -5.01
CA GLU A 3 -6.19 15.84 -4.88
C GLU A 3 -7.41 15.83 -3.97
N VAL A 4 -8.16 14.72 -3.96
CA VAL A 4 -9.36 14.58 -3.10
C VAL A 4 -8.95 14.58 -1.63
N LEU A 5 -7.87 13.88 -1.29
CA LEU A 5 -7.28 13.88 0.04
C LEU A 5 -6.90 15.29 0.49
N ILE A 6 -6.30 16.08 -0.41
CA ILE A 6 -5.85 17.44 -0.09
C ILE A 6 -7.05 18.36 0.13
N LYS A 7 -8.05 18.30 -0.75
CA LYS A 7 -9.30 19.06 -0.60
C LYS A 7 -10.00 18.72 0.72
N HIS A 8 -10.05 17.44 1.08
CA HIS A 8 -10.62 17.01 2.36
C HIS A 8 -9.88 17.62 3.55
N ARG A 9 -8.54 17.63 3.54
CA ARG A 9 -7.74 18.24 4.62
C ARG A 9 -7.93 19.75 4.71
N GLU A 10 -8.11 20.43 3.58
CA GLU A 10 -8.42 21.86 3.55
C GLU A 10 -9.80 22.13 4.16
N GLN A 11 -10.79 21.31 3.85
CA GLN A 11 -12.14 21.39 4.43
C GLN A 11 -12.13 21.11 5.94
N GLU A 12 -11.40 20.10 6.40
CA GLU A 12 -11.23 19.80 7.84
C GLU A 12 -10.61 20.99 8.58
N ARG A 13 -9.58 21.60 7.98
CA ARG A 13 -8.95 22.78 8.54
C ARG A 13 -9.92 23.96 8.62
N ALA A 14 -10.69 24.22 7.57
CA ALA A 14 -11.67 25.29 7.54
C ALA A 14 -12.75 25.10 8.61
N ALA A 15 -13.30 23.88 8.73
CA ALA A 15 -14.30 23.55 9.74
C ALA A 15 -13.77 23.68 11.18
N LEU A 16 -12.50 23.35 11.43
CA LEU A 16 -11.88 23.56 12.75
C LEU A 16 -11.69 25.03 13.08
N VAL A 17 -11.27 25.84 12.11
CA VAL A 17 -11.12 27.29 12.27
C VAL A 17 -12.47 27.94 12.57
N GLU A 18 -13.53 27.53 11.86
CA GLU A 18 -14.89 28.02 12.10
C GLU A 18 -15.38 27.68 13.52
N LYS A 19 -15.12 26.46 14.01
CA LYS A 19 -15.57 26.02 15.33
C LYS A 19 -14.78 26.60 16.50
N GLN A 20 -13.46 26.76 16.36
CA GLN A 20 -12.58 27.10 17.49
C GLN A 20 -12.00 28.53 17.41
N GLY A 21 -12.21 29.27 16.33
CA GLY A 21 -11.73 30.65 16.13
C GLY A 21 -10.20 30.80 16.04
N ALA A 22 -9.44 29.79 16.45
CA ALA A 22 -7.99 29.76 16.43
C ALA A 22 -7.46 28.89 15.27
N LYS A 23 -6.37 29.31 14.65
CA LYS A 23 -5.70 28.58 13.55
C LYS A 23 -4.83 27.44 14.11
N VAL A 24 -5.48 26.43 14.70
CA VAL A 24 -4.79 25.25 15.22
C VAL A 24 -4.26 24.40 14.06
N PRO A 25 -2.99 23.94 14.10
CA PRO A 25 -2.45 23.04 13.10
C PRO A 25 -3.17 21.68 13.13
N LEU A 26 -3.49 21.13 11.95
CA LEU A 26 -3.99 19.76 11.84
C LEU A 26 -2.91 18.75 12.27
N PRO A 27 -3.31 17.58 12.80
CA PRO A 27 -2.40 16.46 12.99
C PRO A 27 -1.62 16.17 11.70
N PRO A 28 -0.29 15.94 11.81
CA PRO A 28 0.54 15.70 10.65
C PRO A 28 0.15 14.39 9.96
N LEU A 29 -0.03 14.44 8.64
CA LEU A 29 -0.24 13.24 7.84
C LEU A 29 1.12 12.59 7.52
N THR A 30 1.27 11.32 7.90
CA THR A 30 2.42 10.50 7.50
C THR A 30 1.96 9.41 6.55
N VAL A 31 2.58 9.32 5.39
CA VAL A 31 2.30 8.29 4.37
C VAL A 31 3.28 7.15 4.55
N TRP A 32 2.79 5.92 4.68
CA TRP A 32 3.64 4.73 4.71
C TRP A 32 3.58 3.99 3.38
N THR A 33 4.75 3.52 2.93
CA THR A 33 4.91 2.79 1.67
C THR A 33 5.72 1.53 1.89
N SER A 34 5.60 0.56 0.97
CA SER A 34 6.57 -0.52 0.88
C SER A 34 7.89 -0.01 0.28
N THR A 35 8.91 -0.88 0.23
CA THR A 35 10.15 -0.60 -0.51
C THR A 35 10.03 -0.81 -2.02
N ARG A 36 8.88 -1.30 -2.52
CA ARG A 36 8.66 -1.55 -3.95
C ARG A 36 8.46 -0.23 -4.70
N LEU A 37 9.10 -0.12 -5.87
CA LEU A 37 9.09 1.08 -6.70
C LEU A 37 7.69 1.65 -6.94
N ARG A 38 6.69 0.80 -7.25
CA ARG A 38 5.30 1.23 -7.49
C ARG A 38 4.69 2.02 -6.34
N THR A 39 4.96 1.63 -5.08
CA THR A 39 4.39 2.34 -3.92
C THR A 39 5.17 3.61 -3.63
N VAL A 40 6.49 3.59 -3.89
CA VAL A 40 7.33 4.78 -3.77
C VAL A 40 6.90 5.84 -4.78
N GLN A 41 6.84 5.51 -6.07
CA GLN A 41 6.41 6.43 -7.13
C GLN A 41 5.01 6.99 -6.90
N THR A 42 4.07 6.17 -6.43
CA THR A 42 2.72 6.65 -6.10
C THR A 42 2.74 7.69 -4.97
N SER A 43 3.66 7.57 -4.01
CA SER A 43 3.80 8.51 -2.89
C SER A 43 4.57 9.78 -3.23
N ASP A 44 5.31 9.81 -4.33
CA ASP A 44 6.17 10.93 -4.72
C ASP A 44 5.37 12.23 -4.84
N TYR A 45 4.18 12.19 -5.44
CA TYR A 45 3.30 13.36 -5.53
C TYR A 45 2.98 14.00 -4.16
N LEU A 46 2.78 13.17 -3.13
CA LEU A 46 2.52 13.67 -1.77
C LEU A 46 3.81 14.14 -1.10
N ARG A 47 4.93 13.46 -1.34
CA ARG A 47 6.26 13.90 -0.88
C ARG A 47 6.59 15.29 -1.41
N ASP A 48 6.37 15.54 -2.70
CA ASP A 48 6.67 16.81 -3.37
C ASP A 48 5.79 17.96 -2.82
N LYS A 49 4.62 17.63 -2.27
CA LYS A 49 3.74 18.56 -1.53
C LYS A 49 4.13 18.74 -0.06
N GLY A 50 5.27 18.19 0.37
CA GLY A 50 5.80 18.33 1.72
C GLY A 50 5.26 17.33 2.74
N TYR A 51 4.51 16.30 2.31
CA TYR A 51 4.04 15.26 3.23
C TYR A 51 5.18 14.30 3.60
N LYS A 52 5.17 13.85 4.86
CA LYS A 52 6.17 12.91 5.37
C LYS A 52 5.89 11.51 4.81
N VAL A 53 6.80 10.97 4.01
CA VAL A 53 6.74 9.59 3.51
C VAL A 53 7.74 8.72 4.25
N ARG A 54 7.33 7.54 4.71
CA ARG A 54 8.20 6.52 5.30
C ARG A 54 8.06 5.20 4.57
N GLN A 55 9.19 4.60 4.21
CA GLN A 55 9.21 3.24 3.67
C GLN A 55 9.29 2.23 4.82
N ARG A 56 8.55 1.13 4.69
CA ARG A 56 8.49 0.02 5.64
C ARG A 56 8.63 -1.28 4.88
N SER A 57 9.69 -2.04 5.15
CA SER A 57 9.89 -3.36 4.55
C SER A 57 8.74 -4.32 4.89
N GLN A 58 8.12 -4.13 6.06
CA GLN A 58 6.95 -4.89 6.54
C GLN A 58 5.70 -4.72 5.66
N MET A 59 5.63 -3.67 4.84
CA MET A 59 4.52 -3.43 3.90
C MET A 59 4.82 -3.99 2.51
N SER A 60 5.93 -4.72 2.34
CA SER A 60 6.23 -5.38 1.07
C SER A 60 5.17 -6.43 0.77
N GLN A 61 4.80 -6.53 -0.51
CA GLN A 61 3.94 -7.61 -0.98
C GLN A 61 4.60 -8.96 -0.67
N ILE A 62 3.77 -9.93 -0.28
CA ILE A 62 4.16 -11.33 -0.05
C ILE A 62 5.03 -11.83 -1.21
N ASN A 63 6.12 -12.52 -0.89
CA ASN A 63 7.01 -13.10 -1.87
C ASN A 63 6.36 -14.38 -2.44
N PRO A 64 6.00 -14.42 -3.74
CA PRO A 64 5.40 -15.60 -4.37
C PRO A 64 6.42 -16.70 -4.71
N GLY A 65 7.70 -16.51 -4.36
CA GLY A 65 8.75 -17.50 -4.57
C GLY A 65 8.99 -17.80 -6.05
N VAL A 66 8.96 -19.09 -6.42
CA VAL A 66 9.16 -19.52 -7.81
C VAL A 66 8.08 -19.01 -8.77
N CYS A 67 6.92 -18.59 -8.25
CA CYS A 67 5.81 -18.08 -9.06
C CYS A 67 5.92 -16.57 -9.37
N GLU A 68 6.99 -15.89 -8.94
CA GLU A 68 7.23 -14.46 -9.23
C GLU A 68 7.17 -14.19 -10.75
N LYS A 69 6.43 -13.16 -11.14
CA LYS A 69 6.16 -12.75 -12.55
C LYS A 69 5.38 -13.76 -13.41
N MET A 70 4.84 -14.84 -12.84
CA MET A 70 3.96 -15.74 -13.58
C MET A 70 2.52 -15.21 -13.58
N ALA A 71 1.82 -15.37 -14.70
CA ALA A 71 0.38 -15.17 -14.75
C ALA A 71 -0.32 -16.35 -14.08
N GLU A 72 -1.49 -16.12 -13.47
CA GLU A 72 -2.24 -17.17 -12.76
C GLU A 72 -2.51 -18.40 -13.63
N ARG A 73 -2.89 -18.20 -14.91
CA ARG A 73 -3.07 -19.29 -15.88
C ARG A 73 -1.83 -20.18 -16.03
N ALA A 74 -0.64 -19.58 -16.00
CA ALA A 74 0.62 -20.31 -16.14
C ALA A 74 0.94 -21.08 -14.86
N ILE A 75 0.64 -20.51 -13.69
CA ILE A 75 0.80 -21.18 -12.39
C ILE A 75 -0.12 -22.41 -12.34
N ARG A 76 -1.38 -22.29 -12.75
CA ARG A 76 -2.33 -23.42 -12.83
C ARG A 76 -1.87 -24.54 -13.78
N THR A 77 -1.16 -24.22 -14.85
CA THR A 77 -0.63 -25.22 -15.79
C THR A 77 0.68 -25.88 -15.29
N ILE A 78 1.59 -25.08 -14.72
CA ILE A 78 2.95 -25.54 -14.36
C ILE A 78 2.97 -26.16 -12.95
N TYR A 79 2.16 -25.65 -12.03
CA TYR A 79 2.08 -26.07 -10.63
C TYR A 79 0.63 -26.35 -10.19
N PRO A 80 -0.11 -27.26 -10.85
CA PRO A 80 -1.51 -27.52 -10.54
C PRO A 80 -1.72 -27.98 -9.09
N GLU A 81 -0.84 -28.84 -8.58
CA GLU A 81 -0.91 -29.35 -7.21
C GLU A 81 -0.70 -28.24 -6.15
N GLU A 82 0.17 -27.27 -6.43
CA GLU A 82 0.40 -26.15 -5.51
C GLU A 82 -0.81 -25.21 -5.48
N VAL A 83 -1.47 -25.01 -6.63
CA VAL A 83 -2.73 -24.26 -6.68
C VAL A 83 -3.82 -24.97 -5.88
N GLU A 84 -3.96 -26.28 -6.00
CA GLU A 84 -4.96 -27.04 -5.22
C GLU A 84 -4.69 -26.90 -3.71
N LYS A 85 -3.43 -27.04 -3.27
CA LYS A 85 -3.04 -26.82 -1.86
C LYS A 85 -3.30 -25.38 -1.42
N HIS A 86 -3.03 -24.39 -2.27
CA HIS A 86 -3.33 -23.00 -1.99
C HIS A 86 -4.84 -22.72 -1.88
N GLU A 87 -5.66 -23.33 -2.74
CA GLU A 87 -7.11 -23.19 -2.70
C GLU A 87 -7.72 -23.87 -1.46
N LEU A 88 -7.15 -24.98 -0.98
CA LEU A 88 -7.55 -25.67 0.25
C LEU A 88 -7.20 -24.88 1.52
N ASP A 89 -6.02 -24.25 1.57
CA ASP A 89 -5.58 -23.44 2.72
C ASP A 89 -4.79 -22.20 2.29
N PRO A 90 -5.46 -21.12 1.84
CA PRO A 90 -4.79 -19.94 1.28
C PRO A 90 -3.90 -19.20 2.28
N TYR A 91 -4.19 -19.30 3.58
CA TYR A 91 -3.48 -18.55 4.61
C TYR A 91 -2.16 -19.23 4.99
N HIS A 92 -2.16 -20.56 5.14
CA HIS A 92 -0.97 -21.30 5.55
C HIS A 92 -0.14 -21.81 4.37
N HIS A 93 -0.74 -22.05 3.21
CA HIS A 93 0.00 -22.54 2.05
C HIS A 93 1.09 -21.55 1.62
N ARG A 94 2.26 -22.09 1.30
CA ARG A 94 3.41 -21.35 0.78
C ARG A 94 3.89 -22.03 -0.49
N TYR A 95 3.90 -21.28 -1.59
CA TYR A 95 4.53 -21.72 -2.83
C TYR A 95 6.02 -22.00 -2.60
N PRO A 96 6.67 -22.83 -3.43
CA PRO A 96 8.09 -23.14 -3.25
C PRO A 96 8.95 -21.86 -3.23
N ARG A 97 9.79 -21.72 -2.19
CA ARG A 97 10.62 -20.52 -1.92
C ARG A 97 9.84 -19.21 -1.68
N ALA A 98 8.55 -19.29 -1.34
CA ALA A 98 7.74 -18.16 -0.91
C ALA A 98 7.98 -17.81 0.58
N GLU A 99 7.48 -16.65 1.00
CA GLU A 99 7.47 -16.14 2.39
C GLU A 99 6.12 -16.34 3.07
#